data_AF-A0A1I4Y1U8-F1
#
_entry.id   AF-A0A1I4Y1U8-F1
#
_cell.length_a   1.000
_cell.length_b   1.000
_cell.length_c   1.000
_cell.angle_alpha   90.00
_cell.angle_beta   90.00
_cell.angle_gamma   90.00
#
_symmetry.space_group_name_H-M   'P 1'
#
loop_
_entity.id
_entity.type
_entity.pdbx_description
1 polymer ?
#
loop_
_entity_poly.entity_id
_entity_poly.type
_entity_poly.pdbx_seq_one_letter_code
_entity_poly.pdbx_strand_id
1 'polypeptide(L)'
;MTAALLPETTHGRTTPPRGSVTRATPPEATPPQVTPPRATPHQVTPHQVTPHQVTLPRVTGAELTVPLVDGSRVRYCDLDSAASTPALESVAAHVAEVLPYYGSVHRGAGWTSRVCTSLVENARTDVARFVRARTGDCVVFTRNTTDALALLARAVRARS
;
A
#
# COMPACT_ATOMS: atom_id res chain seq x y z
N MET A 1 -26.17 50.99 -23.71
CA MET A 1 -25.05 51.86 -24.12
C MET A 1 -23.80 51.37 -23.41
N THR A 2 -22.70 50.94 -23.99
CA THR A 2 -22.32 50.60 -25.37
C THR A 2 -21.10 49.68 -25.20
N ALA A 3 -21.07 48.55 -25.91
CA ALA A 3 -19.95 47.62 -25.96
C ALA A 3 -18.76 48.23 -26.70
N ALA A 4 -17.53 47.91 -26.27
CA ALA A 4 -16.32 48.13 -27.06
C ALA A 4 -15.63 46.78 -27.29
N LEU A 5 -15.78 46.28 -28.52
CA LEU A 5 -15.06 45.16 -29.11
C LEU A 5 -13.58 45.52 -29.29
N LEU A 6 -12.68 44.57 -29.01
CA LEU A 6 -11.31 44.56 -29.53
C LEU A 6 -11.28 43.76 -30.84
N PRO A 7 -10.47 44.15 -31.85
CA PRO A 7 -10.51 43.59 -33.20
C PRO A 7 -9.75 42.26 -33.33
N GLU A 8 -10.38 41.31 -34.03
CA GLU A 8 -9.75 40.08 -34.51
C GLU A 8 -8.75 40.36 -35.63
N THR A 9 -7.56 39.78 -35.51
CA THR A 9 -6.54 39.81 -36.57
C THR A 9 -6.72 38.63 -37.51
N THR A 10 -7.32 38.92 -38.67
CA THR A 10 -7.42 38.01 -39.82
C THR A 10 -6.04 37.79 -40.43
N HIS A 11 -5.51 36.57 -40.38
CA HIS A 11 -4.37 36.16 -41.21
C HIS A 11 -4.86 35.34 -42.40
N GLY A 12 -4.56 35.85 -43.59
CA GLY A 12 -5.01 35.33 -44.88
C GLY A 12 -4.55 33.90 -45.14
N ARG A 13 -5.49 33.09 -45.64
CA ARG A 13 -5.26 31.71 -46.07
C ARG A 13 -4.67 31.72 -47.49
N THR A 14 -3.35 31.62 -47.61
CA THR A 14 -2.63 31.40 -48.87
C THR A 14 -2.63 29.92 -49.24
N THR A 15 -3.18 29.58 -50.40
CA THR A 15 -3.21 28.23 -50.96
C THR A 15 -1.90 27.95 -51.73
N PRO A 16 -1.11 26.93 -51.38
CA PRO A 16 0.02 26.54 -52.22
C PRO A 16 -0.47 25.71 -53.44
N PRO A 17 0.24 25.76 -54.58
CA PRO A 17 -0.15 25.04 -55.79
C PRO A 17 0.01 23.51 -55.65
N ARG A 18 -0.89 22.76 -56.30
CA ARG A 18 -0.81 21.29 -56.45
C ARG A 18 0.39 20.93 -57.33
N GLY A 19 1.50 20.54 -56.71
CA GLY A 19 2.56 19.79 -57.38
C GLY A 19 2.13 18.32 -57.54
N SER A 20 2.16 17.81 -58.77
CA SER A 20 2.01 16.39 -59.09
C SER A 20 3.24 15.63 -58.60
N VAL A 21 3.10 14.87 -57.51
CA VAL A 21 4.17 13.98 -57.05
C VAL A 21 4.05 12.67 -57.84
N THR A 22 4.94 12.48 -58.80
CA THR A 22 5.15 11.20 -59.47
C THR A 22 5.66 10.19 -58.44
N ARG A 23 4.90 9.12 -58.20
CA ARG A 23 5.28 8.04 -57.28
C ARG A 23 6.48 7.27 -57.87
N ALA A 24 7.68 7.59 -57.42
CA ALA A 24 8.84 6.74 -57.64
C ALA A 24 8.77 5.54 -56.68
N THR A 25 8.82 4.32 -57.23
CA THR A 25 8.93 3.08 -56.44
C THR A 25 10.32 3.03 -55.81
N PRO A 26 10.46 2.88 -54.47
CA PRO A 26 11.78 2.70 -53.89
C PRO A 26 12.34 1.32 -54.28
N PRO A 27 13.66 1.18 -54.50
CA PRO A 27 14.27 -0.13 -54.66
C PRO A 27 14.14 -0.91 -53.34
N GLU A 28 13.75 -2.18 -53.45
CA GLU A 28 13.63 -3.09 -52.30
C GLU A 28 15.04 -3.39 -51.77
N ALA A 29 15.44 -2.67 -50.72
CA ALA A 29 16.67 -2.94 -50.00
C ALA A 29 16.42 -4.10 -49.03
N THR A 30 16.99 -5.27 -49.33
CA THR A 30 17.00 -6.40 -48.39
C THR A 30 17.78 -5.99 -47.13
N PRO A 31 17.19 -6.02 -45.93
CA PRO A 31 17.93 -5.70 -44.71
C PRO A 31 19.01 -6.78 -44.47
N PRO A 32 20.22 -6.40 -44.00
CA PRO A 32 21.25 -7.38 -43.67
C PRO A 32 20.74 -8.29 -42.54
N GLN A 33 20.81 -9.60 -42.76
CA GLN A 33 20.54 -10.61 -41.74
C GLN A 33 21.65 -10.55 -40.69
N VAL A 34 21.42 -9.82 -39.60
CA VAL A 34 22.28 -9.88 -38.41
C VAL A 34 21.87 -11.12 -37.62
N THR A 35 22.64 -12.20 -37.71
CA THR A 35 22.45 -13.34 -36.81
C THR A 35 22.94 -12.92 -35.41
N PRO A 36 22.06 -12.86 -34.39
CA PRO A 36 22.53 -12.60 -33.03
C PRO A 36 23.44 -13.74 -32.58
N PRO A 37 24.50 -13.47 -31.80
CA PRO A 37 25.33 -14.52 -31.24
C PRO A 37 24.46 -15.44 -30.38
N ARG A 38 24.58 -16.75 -30.61
CA ARG A 38 23.89 -17.77 -29.82
C ARG A 38 24.37 -17.67 -28.37
N ALA A 39 23.52 -17.17 -27.48
CA ALA A 39 23.79 -17.23 -26.06
C ALA A 39 23.88 -18.71 -25.66
N THR A 40 25.05 -19.16 -25.22
CA THR A 40 25.19 -20.42 -24.49
C THR A 40 24.33 -20.30 -23.22
N PRO A 41 23.38 -21.22 -22.97
CA PRO A 41 22.72 -21.26 -21.69
C PRO A 41 23.79 -21.56 -20.65
N HIS A 42 24.14 -20.56 -19.84
CA HIS A 42 24.85 -20.83 -18.60
C HIS A 42 23.88 -21.60 -17.71
N GLN A 43 24.20 -22.86 -17.45
CA GLN A 43 23.50 -23.63 -16.43
C GLN A 43 23.68 -22.89 -15.11
N VAL A 44 22.64 -22.19 -14.66
CA VAL A 44 22.53 -21.74 -13.29
C VAL A 44 22.28 -23.02 -12.49
N THR A 45 23.33 -23.58 -11.90
CA THR A 45 23.16 -24.59 -10.86
C THR A 45 22.28 -23.95 -9.80
N PRO A 46 21.06 -24.45 -9.51
CA PRO A 46 20.29 -23.91 -8.42
C PRO A 46 21.14 -24.09 -7.17
N HIS A 47 21.55 -22.98 -6.55
CA HIS A 47 22.05 -23.06 -5.20
C HIS A 47 20.92 -23.70 -4.40
N GLN A 48 21.19 -24.87 -3.81
CA GLN A 48 20.25 -25.52 -2.91
C GLN A 48 20.04 -24.57 -1.74
N VAL A 49 19.00 -23.74 -1.82
CA VAL A 49 18.48 -23.04 -0.65
C VAL A 49 17.87 -24.14 0.20
N THR A 50 18.57 -24.54 1.26
CA THR A 50 17.94 -25.33 2.30
C THR A 50 16.78 -24.47 2.81
N PRO A 51 15.51 -24.87 2.63
CA PRO A 51 14.42 -24.10 3.19
C PRO A 51 14.58 -24.17 4.71
N HIS A 52 15.00 -23.07 5.33
CA HIS A 52 14.72 -22.89 6.73
C HIS A 52 13.20 -22.92 6.85
N GLN A 53 12.66 -23.93 7.53
CA GLN A 53 11.24 -24.01 7.81
C GLN A 53 10.89 -22.86 8.75
N VAL A 54 10.58 -21.71 8.17
CA VAL A 54 10.02 -20.58 8.91
C VAL A 54 8.55 -20.87 9.09
N THR A 55 8.16 -21.25 10.31
CA THR A 55 6.76 -21.30 10.68
C THR A 55 6.23 -19.87 10.78
N LEU A 56 5.41 -19.47 9.82
CA LEU A 56 4.76 -18.16 9.85
C LEU A 56 3.67 -18.12 10.93
N PRO A 57 3.50 -16.99 11.63
CA PRO A 57 2.37 -16.79 12.54
C PRO A 57 1.03 -17.00 11.83
N ARG A 58 0.09 -17.66 12.50
CA ARG A 58 -1.26 -17.87 11.99
C ARG A 58 -2.10 -16.60 12.07
N VAL A 59 -2.93 -16.40 11.06
CA VAL A 59 -3.91 -15.30 10.98
C VAL A 59 -5.32 -15.84 11.07
N THR A 60 -6.24 -15.03 11.59
CA THR A 60 -7.66 -15.36 11.62
C THR A 60 -8.20 -15.55 10.20
N GLY A 61 -9.07 -16.55 10.03
CA GLY A 61 -9.68 -16.83 8.73
C GLY A 61 -8.71 -17.47 7.70
N ALA A 62 -7.53 -17.94 8.09
CA ALA A 62 -6.58 -18.59 7.18
C ALA A 62 -7.16 -19.80 6.41
N GLU A 63 -8.15 -20.47 6.99
CA GLU A 63 -8.86 -21.62 6.41
C GLU A 63 -10.26 -21.27 5.92
N LEU A 64 -10.57 -19.97 5.77
CA LEU A 64 -11.86 -19.51 5.25
C LEU A 64 -12.08 -20.10 3.86
N THR A 65 -13.24 -20.73 3.65
CA THR A 65 -13.70 -21.16 2.34
C THR A 65 -14.86 -20.31 1.88
N VAL A 66 -14.94 -20.04 0.58
CA VAL A 66 -16.01 -19.26 -0.05
C VAL A 66 -16.75 -20.13 -1.08
N PRO A 67 -18.06 -19.96 -1.24
CA PRO A 67 -18.83 -20.67 -2.26
C PRO A 67 -18.53 -20.12 -3.66
N LEU A 68 -18.53 -21.00 -4.65
CA LEU A 68 -18.53 -20.67 -6.07
C LEU A 68 -19.95 -20.74 -6.64
N VAL A 69 -20.14 -20.18 -7.83
CA VAL A 69 -21.43 -20.16 -8.54
C VAL A 69 -21.94 -21.56 -8.89
N ASP A 70 -21.03 -22.53 -9.05
CA ASP A 70 -21.37 -23.94 -9.30
C ASP A 70 -21.72 -24.73 -8.02
N GLY A 71 -21.76 -24.05 -6.86
CA GLY A 71 -22.05 -24.65 -5.56
C GLY A 71 -20.85 -25.31 -4.87
N SER A 72 -19.68 -25.40 -5.52
CA SER A 72 -18.45 -25.86 -4.88
C SER A 72 -17.90 -24.81 -3.91
N ARG A 73 -16.92 -25.20 -3.08
CA ARG A 73 -16.25 -24.29 -2.14
C ARG A 73 -14.75 -24.34 -2.36
N VAL A 74 -14.10 -23.19 -2.33
CA VAL A 74 -12.66 -23.06 -2.45
C VAL A 74 -12.09 -22.26 -1.29
N ARG A 75 -10.82 -22.47 -0.98
CA ARG A 75 -10.10 -21.63 0.01
C ARG A 75 -10.02 -20.20 -0.50
N TYR A 76 -10.39 -19.26 0.35
CA TYR A 76 -10.22 -17.84 0.07
C TYR A 76 -8.74 -17.47 0.12
N CYS A 77 -8.25 -16.78 -0.91
CA CYS A 77 -6.91 -16.22 -0.94
C CYS A 77 -7.04 -14.70 -0.92
N ASP A 78 -6.72 -14.09 0.22
CA ASP A 78 -6.71 -12.64 0.37
C ASP A 78 -5.43 -12.07 -0.25
N LEU A 79 -5.59 -11.32 -1.34
CA LEU A 79 -4.50 -10.64 -2.04
C LEU A 79 -4.54 -9.11 -1.83
N ASP A 80 -5.35 -8.62 -0.88
CA ASP A 80 -5.55 -7.20 -0.59
C ASP A 80 -5.17 -6.84 0.86
N SER A 81 -4.22 -7.58 1.45
CA SER A 81 -3.81 -7.34 2.84
C SER A 81 -3.19 -5.96 3.08
N ALA A 82 -2.80 -5.24 2.03
CA ALA A 82 -2.32 -3.86 2.10
C ALA A 82 -3.44 -2.86 2.41
N ALA A 83 -4.69 -3.15 2.05
CA ALA A 83 -5.85 -2.35 2.42
C ALA A 83 -6.23 -2.57 3.90
N SER A 84 -6.28 -3.83 4.33
CA SER A 84 -6.46 -4.24 5.72
C SER A 84 -5.96 -5.67 5.90
N THR A 85 -5.26 -5.94 7.00
CA THR A 85 -4.68 -7.26 7.26
C THR A 85 -5.53 -8.04 8.27
N PRO A 86 -5.82 -9.34 8.02
CA PRO A 86 -6.40 -10.21 9.04
C PRO A 86 -5.56 -10.20 10.33
N ALA A 87 -6.23 -10.25 11.49
CA ALA A 87 -5.52 -10.27 12.76
C ALA A 87 -4.73 -11.56 12.93
N LEU A 88 -3.61 -11.52 13.65
CA LEU A 88 -2.96 -12.73 14.14
C LEU A 88 -3.92 -13.48 15.08
N GLU A 89 -3.94 -14.81 15.03
CA GLU A 89 -4.78 -15.62 15.92
C GLU A 89 -4.47 -15.34 17.40
N SER A 90 -3.20 -15.12 17.74
CA SER A 90 -2.76 -14.76 19.09
C SER A 90 -3.31 -13.41 19.55
N VAL A 91 -3.41 -12.42 18.65
CA VAL A 91 -4.00 -11.11 18.95
C VAL A 91 -5.49 -11.24 19.20
N ALA A 92 -6.20 -11.99 18.35
CA ALA A 92 -7.63 -12.24 18.53
C ALA A 92 -7.92 -12.97 19.85
N ALA A 93 -7.12 -13.98 20.20
CA ALA A 93 -7.23 -14.70 21.46
C ALA A 93 -6.99 -13.79 22.67
N HIS A 94 -5.96 -12.95 22.63
CA HIS A 94 -5.65 -12.02 23.72
C HIS A 94 -6.75 -10.95 23.89
N VAL A 95 -7.31 -10.42 22.80
CA VAL A 95 -8.46 -9.50 22.89
C VAL A 95 -9.65 -10.18 23.57
N ALA A 96 -9.96 -11.42 23.19
CA ALA A 96 -11.05 -12.18 23.81
C ALA A 96 -10.80 -12.46 25.31
N GLU A 97 -9.55 -12.74 25.70
CA GLU A 97 -9.12 -12.93 27.08
C GLU A 97 -9.28 -11.65 27.92
N VAL A 98 -8.93 -10.50 27.36
CA VAL A 98 -8.94 -9.21 28.07
C VAL A 98 -10.34 -8.59 28.15
N LEU A 99 -11.21 -8.89 27.19
CA LEU A 99 -12.53 -8.25 27.06
C LEU A 99 -13.39 -8.28 28.34
N PRO A 100 -13.42 -9.36 29.16
CA PRO A 100 -14.15 -9.38 30.43
C PRO A 100 -13.66 -8.35 31.47
N TYR A 101 -12.43 -7.86 31.35
CA TYR A 101 -11.84 -6.88 32.26
C TYR A 101 -12.03 -5.44 31.81
N TYR A 102 -12.81 -5.19 30.77
CA TYR A 102 -13.03 -3.86 30.21
C TYR A 102 -13.42 -2.85 31.30
N GLY A 103 -12.62 -1.80 31.43
CA GLY A 103 -12.76 -0.76 32.44
C GLY A 103 -12.12 0.56 32.00
N SER A 104 -12.38 1.63 32.76
CA SER A 104 -11.81 2.94 32.44
C SER A 104 -10.29 2.93 32.57
N VAL A 105 -9.60 3.53 31.62
CA VAL A 105 -8.14 3.73 31.67
C VAL A 105 -7.85 5.07 32.34
N HIS A 106 -6.94 5.10 33.31
CA HIS A 106 -6.52 6.31 34.05
C HIS A 106 -7.63 7.08 34.79
N ARG A 107 -8.86 6.55 34.86
CA ARG A 107 -10.02 7.26 35.46
C ARG A 107 -10.83 6.41 36.44
N GLY A 108 -10.22 5.37 37.00
CA GLY A 108 -10.86 4.51 38.01
C GLY A 108 -9.85 4.00 39.03
N ALA A 109 -10.36 3.72 40.23
CA ALA A 109 -9.59 3.08 41.31
C ALA A 109 -9.88 1.55 41.41
N GLY A 110 -10.83 1.05 40.61
CA GLY A 110 -11.23 -0.36 40.59
C GLY A 110 -10.15 -1.28 40.03
N TRP A 111 -10.26 -2.58 40.32
CA TRP A 111 -9.30 -3.58 39.86
C TRP A 111 -9.21 -3.65 38.32
N THR A 112 -10.33 -3.68 37.62
CA THR A 112 -10.38 -3.68 36.13
C THR A 112 -9.76 -2.41 35.53
N SER A 113 -9.98 -1.25 36.15
CA SER A 113 -9.36 0.01 35.72
C SER A 113 -7.83 -0.04 35.82
N ARG A 114 -7.29 -0.62 36.89
CA ARG A 114 -5.84 -0.84 37.03
C ARG A 114 -5.31 -1.80 35.96
N VAL A 115 -6.02 -2.89 35.69
CA VAL A 115 -5.65 -3.86 34.63
C VAL A 115 -5.62 -3.18 33.26
N CYS A 116 -6.69 -2.49 32.86
CA CYS A 116 -6.73 -1.79 31.56
C CYS A 116 -5.65 -0.71 31.45
N THR A 117 -5.38 0.02 32.55
CA THR A 117 -4.32 1.02 32.58
C THR A 117 -2.96 0.38 32.33
N SER A 118 -2.63 -0.70 33.04
CA SER A 118 -1.38 -1.42 32.83
C SER A 118 -1.26 -1.95 31.41
N LEU A 119 -2.33 -2.51 30.83
CA LEU A 119 -2.31 -3.02 29.44
C LEU A 119 -2.02 -1.91 28.43
N VAL A 120 -2.64 -0.73 28.58
CA VAL A 120 -2.41 0.40 27.66
C VAL A 120 -0.99 0.95 27.80
N GLU A 121 -0.46 1.09 29.01
CA GLU A 121 0.90 1.61 29.21
C GLU A 121 1.99 0.60 28.79
N ASN A 122 1.74 -0.70 28.98
CA ASN A 122 2.59 -1.76 28.42
C ASN A 122 2.57 -1.72 26.89
N ALA A 123 1.39 -1.57 26.26
CA ALA A 123 1.28 -1.42 24.82
C ALA A 123 2.03 -0.18 24.29
N ARG A 124 2.03 0.96 25.03
CA ARG A 124 2.86 2.12 24.66
C ARG A 124 4.35 1.77 24.68
N THR A 125 4.79 1.04 25.70
CA THR A 125 6.20 0.60 25.83
C THR A 125 6.59 -0.33 24.68
N ASP A 126 5.74 -1.29 24.33
CA ASP A 126 5.98 -2.20 23.22
C ASP A 126 6.04 -1.49 21.86
N VAL A 127 5.12 -0.57 21.61
CA VAL A 127 5.14 0.25 20.37
C VAL A 127 6.38 1.12 20.32
N ALA A 128 6.75 1.80 21.42
CA ALA A 128 7.94 2.63 21.49
C ALA A 128 9.21 1.83 21.15
N ARG A 129 9.33 0.62 21.70
CA ARG A 129 10.42 -0.31 21.40
C ARG A 129 10.41 -0.77 19.95
N PHE A 130 9.24 -1.13 19.42
CA PHE A 130 9.08 -1.61 18.04
C PHE A 130 9.53 -0.55 17.03
N VAL A 131 9.12 0.72 17.23
CA VAL A 131 9.51 1.83 16.35
C VAL A 131 10.87 2.44 16.69
N ARG A 132 11.56 1.92 17.72
CA ARG A 132 12.86 2.41 18.21
C ARG A 132 12.82 3.89 18.60
N ALA A 133 11.79 4.29 19.33
CA ALA A 133 11.62 5.64 19.88
C ALA A 133 12.84 6.06 20.72
N ARG A 134 13.22 7.33 20.64
CA ARG A 134 14.36 7.89 21.37
C ARG A 134 13.97 8.22 22.81
N THR A 135 14.97 8.43 23.65
CA THR A 135 14.75 8.99 24.98
C THR A 135 14.05 10.35 24.86
N GLY A 136 12.90 10.49 25.53
CA GLY A 136 12.08 11.70 25.49
C GLY A 136 10.98 11.69 24.42
N ASP A 137 11.00 10.75 23.47
CA ASP A 137 9.88 10.55 22.57
C ASP A 137 8.69 9.92 23.34
N CYS A 138 7.47 10.20 22.88
CA CYS A 138 6.26 9.61 23.45
C CYS A 138 5.42 8.92 22.37
N VAL A 139 4.69 7.88 22.77
CA VAL A 139 3.72 7.20 21.89
C VAL A 139 2.34 7.80 22.12
N VAL A 140 1.73 8.30 21.06
CA VAL A 140 0.34 8.79 21.06
C VAL A 140 -0.52 7.83 20.24
N PHE A 141 -1.47 7.16 20.91
CA PHE A 141 -2.45 6.33 20.21
C PHE A 141 -3.49 7.20 19.50
N THR A 142 -3.77 6.86 18.25
CA THR A 142 -4.81 7.46 17.41
C THR A 142 -5.64 6.34 16.80
N ARG A 143 -6.78 6.67 16.18
CA ARG A 143 -7.65 5.67 15.57
C ARG A 143 -7.00 4.99 14.36
N ASN A 144 -6.25 5.76 13.57
CA ASN A 144 -5.61 5.33 12.33
C ASN A 144 -4.53 6.34 11.89
N THR A 145 -3.84 6.03 10.80
CA THR A 145 -2.79 6.88 10.21
C THR A 145 -3.30 8.25 9.78
N THR A 146 -4.50 8.35 9.21
CA THR A 146 -5.09 9.63 8.76
C THR A 146 -5.29 10.58 9.93
N ASP A 147 -5.86 10.10 11.04
CA ASP A 147 -6.06 10.87 12.27
C ASP A 147 -4.71 11.29 12.89
N ALA A 148 -3.70 10.43 12.83
CA ALA A 148 -2.35 10.76 13.28
C ALA A 148 -1.72 11.91 12.47
N LEU A 149 -1.84 11.87 11.14
CA LEU A 149 -1.33 12.92 10.26
C LEU A 149 -2.11 14.23 10.44
N ALA A 150 -3.43 14.16 10.60
CA ALA A 150 -4.26 15.33 10.89
C ALA A 150 -3.90 15.95 12.25
N LEU A 151 -3.67 15.13 13.27
CA LEU A 151 -3.19 15.59 14.58
C LEU A 151 -1.83 16.27 14.46
N LEU A 152 -0.88 15.65 13.74
CA LEU A 152 0.44 16.21 13.51
C LEU A 152 0.36 17.57 12.82
N ALA A 153 -0.38 17.67 11.71
CA ALA A 153 -0.53 18.91 10.94
C ALA A 153 -1.11 20.06 11.78
N ARG A 154 -2.00 19.76 12.72
CA ARG A 154 -2.57 20.76 13.64
C ARG A 154 -1.62 21.12 14.78
N ALA A 155 -0.82 20.17 15.25
CA ALA A 155 0.13 20.39 16.35
C ALA A 155 1.38 21.14 15.90
N VAL A 156 1.87 20.87 14.69
CA VAL A 156 3.00 21.60 14.10
C VAL A 156 2.47 22.84 13.37
N ARG A 157 2.42 23.98 14.07
CA ARG A 157 2.23 25.26 13.38
C ARG A 157 3.36 25.43 12.36
N ALA A 158 3.02 25.79 11.12
CA ALA A 158 4.00 26.40 10.23
C ALA A 158 4.53 27.65 10.95
N ARG A 159 5.82 27.65 11.28
CA ARG A 159 6.48 28.88 11.72
C ARG A 159 6.47 29.82 10.52
N SER A 160 5.55 30.78 10.52
CA SER A 160 5.61 31.98 9.66
C SER A 160 6.59 32.97 10.25
#